data_AF-A0A527CX05-F1
#
_entry.id   AF-A0A527CX05-F1
#
_cell.length_a   1.000
_cell.length_b   1.000
_cell.length_c   1.000
_cell.angle_alpha   90.00
_cell.angle_beta   90.00
_cell.angle_gamma   90.00
#
_symmetry.space_group_name_H-M   'P 1'
#
loop_
_entity.id
_entity.type
_entity.pdbx_description
1 polymer ?
#
loop_
_entity_poly.entity_id
_entity_poly.type
_entity_poly.pdbx_seq_one_letter_code
_entity_poly.pdbx_strand_id
1 'polypeptide(L)' 'MASKATGVVGKVRQVIGAVVDVQFGDHLPAILNALETTNVGNRLVLE' A
#
# COMPACT_ATOMS: atom_id res chain seq x y z
N MET A 1 -7.79 -15.87 7.29
CA MET A 1 -6.54 -15.76 6.51
C MET A 1 -6.86 -14.97 5.26
N ALA A 2 -6.52 -13.68 5.19
CA ALA A 2 -6.76 -12.89 3.97
C ALA A 2 -5.77 -13.36 2.90
N SER A 3 -6.29 -13.73 1.73
CA SER A 3 -5.51 -14.12 0.55
C SER A 3 -4.54 -12.98 0.19
N LYS A 4 -3.25 -13.28 0.08
CA LYS A 4 -2.24 -12.31 -0.36
C LYS A 4 -2.52 -11.97 -1.83
N ALA A 5 -3.10 -10.80 -2.07
CA ALA A 5 -3.36 -10.33 -3.43
C ALA A 5 -2.05 -10.29 -4.24
N THR A 6 -2.03 -10.97 -5.38
CA THR A 6 -1.00 -10.86 -6.42
C THR A 6 -1.14 -9.52 -7.14
N GLY A 7 -0.78 -8.43 -6.46
CA GLY A 7 -0.77 -7.07 -6.98
C GLY A 7 0.63 -6.49 -7.10
N VAL A 8 0.74 -5.29 -7.69
CA VAL A 8 1.99 -4.54 -7.77
C VAL A 8 2.39 -4.10 -6.36
N VAL A 9 3.63 -4.37 -5.95
CA VAL A 9 4.16 -3.99 -4.63
C VAL A 9 4.89 -2.66 -4.74
N GLY A 10 4.43 -1.66 -3.99
CA GLY A 10 5.08 -0.35 -3.86
C GLY A 10 5.92 -0.23 -2.60
N LYS A 11 6.71 0.84 -2.51
CA LYS A 11 7.47 1.21 -1.31
C LYS A 11 6.96 2.53 -0.75
N VAL A 12 6.71 2.57 0.56
CA VAL A 12 6.42 3.82 1.27
C VAL A 12 7.65 4.72 1.17
N ARG A 13 7.47 5.95 0.67
CA ARG A 13 8.53 6.95 0.60
C ARG A 13 8.44 7.98 1.72
N GLN A 14 7.22 8.39 2.05
CA GLN A 14 6.98 9.46 2.99
C GLN A 14 5.67 9.22 3.73
N VAL A 15 5.63 9.66 4.99
CA VAL A 15 4.43 9.65 5.83
C VAL A 15 4.31 11.04 6.45
N ILE A 16 3.18 11.70 6.20
CA ILE A 16 2.83 13.00 6.80
C ILE A 16 1.49 12.84 7.50
N GLY A 17 1.52 12.63 8.82
CA GLY A 17 0.30 12.36 9.58
C GLY A 17 -0.41 11.11 9.07
N ALA A 18 -1.65 11.27 8.59
CA ALA A 18 -2.45 10.19 8.01
C ALA A 18 -2.23 9.99 6.50
N VAL A 19 -1.42 10.83 5.85
CA VAL A 19 -1.14 10.74 4.42
C VAL A 19 0.13 9.93 4.19
N VAL A 20 0.07 8.95 3.30
CA VAL A 20 1.18 8.05 2.98
C VAL A 20 1.47 8.09 1.49
N ASP A 21 2.68 8.54 1.13
CA ASP A 21 3.15 8.52 -0.25
C ASP A 21 3.79 7.16 -0.55
N VAL A 22 3.23 6.44 -1.52
CA VAL A 22 3.73 5.15 -1.99
C VAL A 22 4.26 5.27 -3.42
N GLN A 23 5.52 4.88 -3.63
CA GLN A 23 6.11 4.81 -4.96
C GLN A 23 6.03 3.40 -5.52
N PHE A 24 5.61 3.32 -6.78
CA PHE A 24 5.67 2.12 -7.61
C PHE A 24 6.73 2.32 -8.70
N GLY A 25 7.28 1.22 -9.21
CA GLY A 25 8.29 1.25 -10.27
C GLY A 25 7.66 1.62 -11.62
N ASP A 26 7.27 0.59 -12.37
CA ASP A 26 6.91 0.79 -13.79
C ASP A 26 5.42 1.07 -14.01
N HIS A 27 4.56 0.49 -13.19
CA HIS A 27 3.11 0.62 -13.35
C HIS A 27 2.44 1.00 -12.03
N LEU A 28 1.67 2.09 -12.08
CA LEU A 28 0.76 2.45 -11.00
C LEU A 28 -0.38 1.43 -10.94
N PRO A 29 -0.78 0.97 -9.75
CA PRO A 29 -1.99 0.17 -9.61
C PRO A 29 -3.21 0.98 -10.08
N ALA A 30 -4.26 0.29 -10.51
CA ALA A 30 -5.51 0.95 -10.86
C ALA A 30 -6.00 1.82 -9.69
N ILE A 31 -6.51 3.02 -10.00
CA ILE A 31 -6.86 4.10 -9.05
C ILE A 31 -7.88 3.67 -7.95
N LEU A 32 -8.50 2.49 -8.07
CA LEU A 32 -9.51 1.97 -7.14
C LEU A 32 -9.05 0.76 -6.28
N ASN A 33 -7.75 0.46 -6.26
CA ASN A 33 -7.20 -0.60 -5.41
C ASN A 33 -6.70 -0.04 -4.07
N ALA A 34 -7.26 -0.52 -2.97
CA ALA A 34 -6.71 -0.25 -1.65
C ALA A 34 -5.31 -0.88 -1.51
N LEU A 35 -4.35 -0.13 -0.95
CA LEU A 35 -3.02 -0.64 -0.65
C LEU A 35 -3.03 -1.20 0.77
N GLU A 36 -2.58 -2.45 0.92
CA GLU A 36 -2.50 -3.09 2.22
C GLU A 36 -1.04 -3.24 2.67
N THR A 37 -0.78 -2.93 3.93
CA THR A 37 0.53 -3.18 4.55
C THR A 37 0.37 -3.64 6.00
N THR A 38 1.43 -4.24 6.53
CA THR A 38 1.51 -4.55 7.96
C THR A 38 2.45 -3.57 8.63
N ASN A 39 1.97 -2.88 9.66
CA ASN A 39 2.77 -1.99 10.49
C ASN A 39 2.74 -2.46 11.94
N VAL A 40 3.87 -2.97 12.44
CA VAL A 40 4.01 -3.49 13.81
C VAL A 40 2.91 -4.52 14.16
N GLY A 41 2.59 -5.42 13.22
CA GLY A 41 1.55 -6.44 13.40
C GLY A 41 0.12 -5.97 13.17
N ASN A 42 -0.11 -4.67 12.96
CA ASN A 42 -1.42 -4.14 12.60
C ASN A 42 -1.58 -4.09 11.09
N ARG A 43 -2.74 -4.51 10.58
CA ARG A 43 -3.10 -4.33 9.17
C ARG A 43 -3.52 -2.89 8.94
N LEU A 44 -2.83 -2.21 8.04
CA LEU A 44 -3.19 -0.88 7.55
C LEU A 44 -3.71 -1.00 6.12
N VAL A 45 -4.79 -0.28 5.85
CA VAL A 45 -5.37 -0.12 4.52
C VAL A 45 -5.22 1.36 4.16
N LEU A 46 -4.63 1.63 3.01
CA LEU A 46 -4.40 2.97 2.47
C LEU A 46 -5.28 3.13 1.23
N GLU A 47 -6.08 4.19 1.19
CA GLU A 47 -6.92 4.60 0.07
C GLU A 47 -6.48 5.98 -0.42
#